data_AF-A0A7C5JV92-F1
#
_entry.id   AF-A0A7C5JV92-F1
#
_cell.length_a   1.000
_cell.length_b   1.000
_cell.length_c   1.000
_cell.angle_alpha   90.00
_cell.angle_beta   90.00
_cell.angle_gamma   90.00
#
_symmetry.space_group_name_H-M   'P 1'
#
loop_
_entity.id
_entity.type
_entity.pdbx_description
1 polymer ?
#
loop_
_entity_poly.entity_id
_entity_poly.type
_entity_poly.pdbx_seq_one_letter_code
_entity_poly.pdbx_strand_id
1 'polypeptide(L)' 'MATVVWRTLKERDCERVGERVQLQAKVVYPVSALPDGPPRVLAHRCSRGMICNACDRPACQWAGSLPDIDPFASG' A
#
# COMPACT_ATOMS: atom_id res chain seq x y z
N MET A 1 21.42 -2.81 -11.39
CA MET A 1 20.68 -3.14 -10.16
C MET A 1 19.25 -2.63 -10.31
N ALA A 2 18.24 -3.42 -9.96
CA ALA A 2 16.84 -3.01 -10.14
C ALA A 2 16.46 -2.00 -9.05
N THR A 3 15.75 -0.94 -9.42
CA THR A 3 15.39 0.14 -8.49
C THR A 3 14.05 -0.18 -7.84
N VAL A 4 14.05 -0.33 -6.52
CA VAL A 4 12.83 -0.64 -5.76
C VAL A 4 12.43 0.58 -4.94
N VAL A 5 11.21 1.08 -5.16
CA VAL A 5 10.70 2.26 -4.46
C VAL A 5 9.26 2.04 -3.98
N TRP A 6 8.90 2.71 -2.89
CA TRP A 6 7.51 2.84 -2.48
C TRP A 6 6.92 4.10 -3.11
N ARG A 7 5.78 3.97 -3.77
CA ARG A 7 5.03 5.07 -4.39
C ARG A 7 3.64 5.15 -3.79
N THR A 8 3.16 6.35 -3.51
CA THR A 8 1.76 6.59 -3.13
C THR A 8 0.88 6.49 -4.37
N LEU A 9 -0.10 5.60 -4.35
CA LEU A 9 -1.10 5.42 -5.40
C LEU A 9 -2.35 6.26 -5.17
N LYS A 10 -2.83 6.29 -3.91
CA LYS A 10 -4.06 6.97 -3.52
C LYS A 10 -3.90 7.54 -2.11
N GLU A 11 -4.60 8.62 -1.83
CA GLU A 11 -4.76 9.18 -0.49
C GLU A 11 -6.24 9.22 -0.12
N ARG A 12 -6.56 8.99 1.14
CA ARG A 12 -7.94 9.07 1.64
C ARG A 12 -7.97 9.34 3.13
N ASP A 13 -9.01 10.00 3.60
CA ASP A 13 -9.30 10.06 5.04
C ASP A 13 -9.79 8.69 5.54
N CYS A 14 -9.17 8.19 6.62
CA CYS A 14 -9.55 6.93 7.23
C CYS A 14 -10.25 7.18 8.55
N GLU A 15 -11.55 6.91 8.62
CA GLU A 15 -12.34 7.02 9.86
C GLU A 15 -11.81 6.14 10.99
N ARG A 16 -11.12 5.04 10.68
CA ARG A 16 -10.52 4.18 11.71
C ARG A 16 -9.39 4.89 12.44
N VAL A 17 -8.49 5.52 11.70
CA VAL A 17 -7.32 6.21 12.27
C VAL A 17 -7.65 7.65 12.65
N GLY A 18 -8.69 8.23 12.06
CA GLY A 18 -9.04 9.65 12.20
C GLY A 18 -8.09 10.58 11.43
N GLU A 19 -7.28 10.03 10.52
CA GLU A 19 -6.24 10.76 9.78
C GLU A 19 -6.27 10.40 8.29
N ARG A 20 -5.62 11.25 7.48
CA ARG A 20 -5.32 10.96 6.08
C ARG A 20 -4.31 9.82 5.98
N VAL A 21 -4.69 8.77 5.25
CA VAL A 21 -3.85 7.60 4.96
C VAL A 21 -3.53 7.51 3.48
N GLN A 22 -2.43 6.82 3.17
CA GLN A 22 -1.95 6.64 1.80
C GLN A 22 -1.89 5.15 1.48
N LEU A 23 -2.45 4.76 0.33
CA LEU A 23 -2.20 3.47 -0.28
C LEU A 23 -0.87 3.57 -1.03
N GLN A 24 0.11 2.77 -0.61
CA GLN A 24 1.44 2.75 -1.20
C GLN A 24 1.67 1.42 -1.91
N ALA A 25 2.31 1.47 -3.08
CA ALA A 25 2.75 0.30 -3.81
C ALA A 25 4.28 0.23 -3.85
N LYS A 26 4.82 -0.97 -3.68
CA LYS A 26 6.24 -1.27 -3.88
C LYS A 26 6.45 -1.56 -5.35
N VAL A 27 7.08 -0.64 -6.06
CA VAL A 27 7.32 -0.72 -7.50
C VAL A 27 8.78 -1.07 -7.75
N VAL A 28 9.01 -2.05 -8.63
CA VAL A 28 10.34 -2.40 -9.13
C VAL A 28 10.47 -1.90 -10.56
N TYR A 29 11.49 -1.07 -10.78
CA TYR A 29 11.92 -0.64 -12.10
C TYR A 29 13.07 -1.54 -12.55
N PRO A 30 12.99 -2.14 -13.76
CA PRO A 30 14.06 -2.95 -14.29
C PRO A 30 15.35 -2.14 -14.48
N VAL A 31 16.47 -2.85 -14.51
CA VAL A 31 17.77 -2.25 -14.82
C VAL A 31 17.77 -1.83 -16.28
N SER A 32 18.38 -0.68 -16.60
CA SER A 32 18.54 -0.20 -17.97
C SER A 32 19.18 -1.21 -18.95
N ALA A 33 19.87 -2.23 -18.44
CA ALA A 33 20.47 -3.31 -19.24
C ALA A 33 19.47 -4.39 -19.73
N LEU A 34 18.25 -4.45 -19.17
CA LEU A 34 17.11 -5.22 -19.71
C LEU A 34 15.92 -4.24 -19.84
N PRO A 35 15.79 -3.54 -20.99
CA PRO A 35 14.81 -2.46 -21.17
C PRO A 35 13.34 -2.92 -21.23
N ASP A 36 13.08 -4.20 -21.45
CA ASP A 36 11.77 -4.68 -21.94
C ASP A 36 10.72 -5.02 -20.86
N GLY A 37 11.07 -4.89 -19.58
CA GLY A 37 10.12 -5.12 -18.49
C GLY A 37 9.33 -3.87 -18.15
N PRO A 38 7.98 -3.85 -18.19
CA PRO A 38 7.24 -2.77 -17.55
C PRO A 38 7.52 -2.77 -16.03
N PRO A 39 7.43 -1.60 -15.34
CA PRO A 39 7.50 -1.56 -13.89
C PRO A 39 6.48 -2.52 -13.26
N ARG A 40 6.90 -3.25 -12.23
CA ARG A 40 6.04 -4.26 -11.58
C ARG A 40 5.72 -3.83 -10.16
N VAL A 41 4.45 -3.98 -9.77
CA VAL A 41 4.02 -3.83 -8.38
C VAL A 41 4.26 -5.14 -7.66
N LEU A 42 5.08 -5.12 -6.62
CA LEU A 42 5.38 -6.29 -5.78
C LEU A 42 4.46 -6.42 -4.58
N ALA A 43 4.00 -5.29 -4.03
CA ALA A 43 3.22 -5.27 -2.80
C ALA A 43 2.44 -3.96 -2.68
N HIS A 44 1.39 -3.99 -1.88
CA HIS A 44 0.63 -2.83 -1.45
C HIS A 44 0.65 -2.73 0.07
N ARG A 45 0.57 -1.51 0.61
CA ARG A 45 0.41 -1.26 2.06
C ARG A 45 -0.31 0.05 2.32
N CYS A 46 -0.90 0.18 3.51
CA CYS A 46 -1.34 1.47 4.04
C CYS A 46 -0.19 2.14 4.82
N SER A 47 -0.01 3.46 4.67
CA SER A 47 0.99 4.24 5.42
C SER A 47 0.81 4.15 6.94
N ARG A 48 -0.41 3.91 7.42
CA ARG A 48 -0.75 3.76 8.85
C ARG A 48 -1.15 2.32 9.23
N GLY A 49 -0.87 1.33 8.38
CA GLY A 49 -1.22 -0.07 8.64
C GLY A 49 -0.66 -0.60 9.97
N MET A 50 0.52 -0.15 10.38
CA MET A 50 1.11 -0.54 11.68
C MET A 50 0.33 -0.03 12.89
N ILE A 51 -0.27 1.16 12.82
CA ILE A 51 -1.12 1.69 13.91
C ILE A 51 -2.33 0.79 14.09
N CYS A 52 -2.93 0.38 12.97
CA CYS A 52 -4.05 -0.56 12.98
C CYS A 52 -3.68 -1.92 13.58
N ASN A 53 -2.46 -2.41 13.33
CA ASN A 53 -1.98 -3.68 13.91
C ASN A 53 -1.67 -3.58 15.41
N ALA A 54 -1.40 -2.38 15.92
CA ALA A 54 -1.23 -2.14 17.35
C ALA A 54 -2.55 -1.93 18.10
N CYS A 55 -3.67 -1.79 17.37
CA CYS A 55 -5.00 -1.68 17.97
C CYS A 55 -5.62 -3.07 18.12
N ASP A 56 -6.29 -3.32 19.24
CA ASP A 56 -6.96 -4.60 19.54
C ASP A 56 -8.33 -4.70 18.85
N ARG A 57 -8.37 -4.37 17.55
CA ARG A 57 -9.59 -4.41 16.72
C ARG A 57 -9.26 -4.84 15.29
N PRO A 58 -10.17 -5.56 14.61
CA PRO A 58 -10.01 -5.90 13.22
C PRO A 58 -9.88 -4.63 12.37
N ALA A 59 -8.88 -4.60 11.48
CA ALA A 59 -8.61 -3.43 10.66
C ALA A 59 -9.10 -3.63 9.21
N CYS A 60 -8.31 -3.20 8.23
CA CYS A 60 -8.62 -3.34 6.81
C CYS A 60 -7.57 -4.22 6.12
N GLN A 61 -7.81 -4.58 4.87
CA GLN A 61 -6.92 -5.49 4.14
C GLN A 61 -5.49 -4.95 4.04
N TRP A 62 -5.33 -3.62 4.04
CA TRP A 62 -4.03 -2.96 3.95
C TRP A 62 -3.26 -2.87 5.28
N ALA A 63 -3.87 -3.28 6.39
CA ALA A 63 -3.19 -3.52 7.66
C ALA A 63 -2.66 -4.96 7.75
N GLY A 64 -3.15 -5.88 6.91
CA GLY A 64 -2.75 -7.28 6.90
C GLY A 64 -3.51 -8.15 7.92
N SER A 65 -4.50 -7.60 8.61
CA SER A 65 -5.28 -8.29 9.66
C SER A 65 -6.73 -8.62 9.29
N LEU A 66 -7.32 -8.00 8.24
CA LEU A 66 -8.69 -8.31 7.82
C LEU A 66 -8.93 -8.07 6.31
N PRO A 67 -9.02 -9.12 5.46
CA PRO A 67 -9.10 -8.95 4.00
C PRO A 67 -10.45 -8.43 3.48
N ASP A 68 -11.52 -8.49 4.26
CA ASP A 68 -12.88 -8.20 3.74
C ASP A 68 -13.22 -6.71 3.63
N ILE A 69 -12.37 -5.82 4.15
CA ILE A 69 -12.62 -4.38 4.08
C ILE A 69 -11.50 -3.67 3.34
N ASP A 70 -11.85 -3.15 2.15
CA ASP A 70 -10.97 -2.31 1.34
C ASP A 70 -11.36 -0.82 1.40
N PRO A 71 -10.65 0.01 2.17
CA PRO A 71 -10.80 1.45 2.16
C PRO A 71 -10.25 2.15 0.89
N PHE A 72 -10.00 1.47 -0.20
CA PHE A 72 -9.57 2.09 -1.46
C PHE A 72 -10.30 1.50 -2.68
N ALA A 73 -11.29 0.62 -2.44
CA ALA A 73 -12.09 -0.06 -3.47
C ALA A 73 -13.07 0.87 -4.20
N SER A 74 -13.57 1.91 -3.54
CA SER A 74 -14.38 2.95 -4.18
C SER A 74 -13.45 3.86 -4.99
N GLY A 75 -13.35 3.62 -6.29
CA GLY A 75 -12.72 4.48 -7.29
C GLY A 75 -13.77 5.27 -8.03
#